data_AF-A0A7S2HBG0-F1
#
_entry.id   AF-A0A7S2HBG0-F1
#
_cell.length_a   1.000
_cell.length_b   1.000
_cell.length_c   1.000
_cell.angle_alpha   90.00
_cell.angle_beta   90.00
_cell.angle_gamma   90.00
#
_symmetry.space_group_name_H-M   'P 1'
#
loop_
_entity.id
_entity.type
_entity.pdbx_description
1 polymer ?
#
loop_
_entity_poly.entity_id
_entity_poly.type
_entity_poly.pdbx_seq_one_letter_code
_entity_poly.pdbx_strand_id
1 'polypeptide(L)'
;FCQCPLLPLYLQWEGHSVTIVGIKNTTPDSDGSNIEPNQFSLLVFDPLKEGSTLKEKLSTSLRQSTNNEHIIESGESSIAAMYLPVSKLLNEDCQIVMCSGRPLSAAERQRCRERANAVTAASRAVGTIQ
;
A
#
# COMPACT_ATOMS: atom_id res chain seq x y z
N PHE A 1 22.42 0.73 -6.39
CA PHE A 1 21.15 0.00 -6.50
C PHE A 1 21.16 -1.16 -5.51
N CYS A 2 20.22 -1.22 -4.55
CA CYS A 2 20.05 -2.36 -3.61
C CYS A 2 19.42 -3.50 -4.42
N GLN A 3 20.02 -4.69 -4.47
CA GLN A 3 19.40 -5.90 -5.05
C GLN A 3 18.44 -6.59 -4.06
N CYS A 4 17.85 -5.80 -3.19
CA CYS A 4 17.08 -6.27 -2.05
C CYS A 4 15.67 -6.57 -2.56
N PRO A 5 15.10 -7.76 -2.32
CA PRO A 5 13.74 -8.06 -2.75
C PRO A 5 12.81 -7.02 -2.12
N LEU A 6 12.00 -6.36 -2.94
CA LEU A 6 10.97 -5.45 -2.47
C LEU A 6 9.89 -6.29 -1.79
N LEU A 7 9.87 -6.25 -0.47
CA LEU A 7 8.85 -6.90 0.33
C LEU A 7 7.59 -6.03 0.37
N PRO A 8 6.39 -6.64 0.46
CA PRO A 8 5.16 -5.90 0.68
C PRO A 8 5.26 -5.02 1.93
N LEU A 9 4.59 -3.86 1.90
CA LEU A 9 4.54 -2.91 3.02
C LEU A 9 3.19 -3.04 3.72
N TYR A 10 3.18 -2.99 5.05
CA TYR A 10 1.94 -2.89 5.82
C TYR A 10 1.60 -1.41 6.02
N LEU A 11 0.38 -1.02 5.68
CA LEU A 11 -0.16 0.32 5.84
C LEU A 11 -1.36 0.28 6.78
N GLN A 12 -1.36 1.12 7.80
CA GLN A 12 -2.43 1.23 8.79
C GLN A 12 -2.84 2.69 8.96
N TRP A 13 -4.15 2.90 9.12
CA TRP A 13 -4.76 4.15 9.60
C TRP A 13 -5.86 3.79 10.60
N GLU A 14 -6.63 4.78 11.06
CA GLU A 14 -7.68 4.52 12.05
C GLU A 14 -8.74 3.55 11.50
N GLY A 15 -8.94 2.43 12.22
CA GLY A 15 -9.99 1.45 11.91
C GLY A 15 -9.72 0.49 10.76
N HIS A 16 -8.62 0.63 10.00
CA HIS A 16 -8.31 -0.26 8.88
C HIS A 16 -6.82 -0.43 8.58
N SER A 17 -6.48 -1.50 7.86
CA SER A 17 -5.12 -1.72 7.36
C SER A 17 -5.11 -2.54 6.08
N VAL A 18 -4.07 -2.34 5.27
CA VAL A 18 -3.87 -3.03 3.99
C VAL A 18 -2.41 -3.40 3.78
N THR A 19 -2.15 -4.35 2.88
CA THR A 19 -0.80 -4.69 2.44
C THR A 19 -0.54 -4.11 1.06
N ILE A 20 0.41 -3.19 0.95
CA ILE A 20 0.86 -2.60 -0.32
C ILE A 20 1.78 -3.59 -1.02
N VAL A 21 1.48 -3.91 -2.28
CA VAL A 21 2.26 -4.82 -3.13
C VAL A 21 2.77 -4.16 -4.42
N GLY A 22 2.41 -2.90 -4.67
CA GLY A 22 2.89 -2.16 -5.82
C GLY A 22 2.42 -0.71 -5.85
N ILE A 23 2.87 0.02 -6.87
CA ILE A 23 2.52 1.41 -7.14
C ILE A 23 2.22 1.56 -8.63
N LYS A 24 1.15 2.28 -8.96
CA LYS A 24 0.83 2.69 -10.32
C LYS A 24 0.90 4.20 -10.40
N ASN A 25 1.82 4.69 -11.24
CA ASN A 25 1.83 6.10 -11.63
C ASN A 25 0.62 6.36 -12.52
N THR A 26 -0.14 7.39 -12.20
CA THR A 26 -1.17 7.90 -13.10
C THR A 26 -0.46 8.89 -14.00
N THR A 27 -0.26 8.53 -15.27
CA THR A 27 0.21 9.51 -16.26
C THR A 27 -0.87 10.57 -16.41
N PRO A 28 -0.51 11.86 -16.43
CA PRO A 28 -1.49 12.90 -16.73
C PRO A 28 -2.06 12.66 -18.12
N ASP A 29 -3.38 12.75 -18.26
CA ASP A 29 -4.03 12.79 -19.55
C ASP A 29 -3.46 13.98 -20.35
N SER A 30 -3.25 13.77 -21.65
CA SER A 30 -2.57 14.70 -22.57
C SER A 30 -3.21 16.09 -22.70
N ASP A 31 -4.34 16.33 -22.03
CA ASP A 31 -5.00 17.63 -21.98
C ASP A 31 -4.46 18.42 -20.78
N GLY A 32 -3.60 19.39 -21.09
CA GLY A 32 -2.78 20.27 -20.23
C GLY A 32 -3.48 21.01 -19.07
N SER A 33 -4.25 20.31 -18.27
CA SER A 33 -4.81 20.73 -17.00
C SER A 33 -3.75 20.56 -15.91
N ASN A 34 -3.67 21.54 -15.02
CA ASN A 34 -2.62 21.67 -14.00
C ASN A 34 -2.30 20.34 -13.32
N ILE A 35 -1.05 19.89 -13.51
CA ILE A 35 -0.51 18.66 -12.95
C ILE A 35 -0.39 18.86 -11.44
N GLU A 36 -1.35 18.34 -10.68
CA GLU A 36 -1.15 18.12 -9.25
C GLU A 36 -0.01 17.08 -9.10
N PRO A 37 1.15 17.45 -8.50
CA PRO A 37 2.19 16.49 -8.24
C PRO A 37 1.65 15.40 -7.31
N ASN A 38 1.92 14.13 -7.62
CA ASN A 38 1.60 12.94 -6.82
C ASN A 38 0.26 12.22 -7.08
N GLN A 39 -0.25 12.22 -8.31
CA GLN A 39 -1.29 11.26 -8.68
C GLN A 39 -0.67 9.87 -8.91
N PHE A 40 -0.53 9.09 -7.84
CA PHE A 40 -0.29 7.66 -7.94
C PHE A 40 -1.30 6.88 -7.10
N SER A 41 -1.54 5.64 -7.50
CA SER A 41 -2.37 4.69 -6.77
C SER A 41 -1.53 3.56 -6.22
N LEU A 42 -1.81 3.14 -5.01
CA LEU A 42 -1.20 1.98 -4.38
C LEU A 42 -1.93 0.72 -4.84
N LEU A 43 -1.22 -0.32 -5.24
CA LEU A 43 -1.81 -1.64 -5.41
C LEU A 43 -1.80 -2.35 -4.06
N VAL A 44 -2.98 -2.67 -3.53
CA VAL A 44 -3.13 -3.19 -2.17
C VAL A 44 -3.92 -4.50 -2.10
N PHE A 45 -3.54 -5.34 -1.15
CA PHE A 45 -4.38 -6.42 -0.65
C PHE A 45 -5.09 -5.94 0.62
N ASP A 46 -6.41 -5.95 0.56
CA ASP A 46 -7.29 -5.53 1.64
C ASP A 46 -7.87 -6.78 2.30
N PRO A 47 -7.66 -7.00 3.63
CA PRO A 47 -8.15 -8.18 4.32
C PRO A 47 -9.68 -8.28 4.36
N LEU A 48 -10.41 -7.18 4.11
CA LEU A 48 -11.87 -7.18 4.01
C LEU A 48 -12.38 -7.61 2.64
N LYS A 49 -11.49 -7.80 1.65
CA LYS A 49 -11.85 -8.26 0.30
C LYS A 49 -11.62 -9.75 0.17
N GLU A 50 -12.62 -10.46 -0.35
CA GLU A 50 -12.51 -11.90 -0.57
C GLU A 50 -11.47 -12.24 -1.65
N GLY A 51 -10.58 -13.19 -1.34
CA GLY A 51 -9.52 -13.64 -2.25
C GLY A 51 -10.01 -14.44 -3.46
N SER A 52 -11.19 -15.05 -3.38
CA SER A 52 -11.87 -15.75 -4.49
C SER A 52 -12.10 -14.79 -5.68
N THR A 53 -12.63 -13.61 -5.37
CA THR A 53 -12.87 -12.53 -6.33
C THR A 53 -11.57 -12.10 -7.02
N LEU A 54 -10.44 -12.08 -6.32
CA LEU A 54 -9.15 -11.71 -6.91
C LEU A 54 -8.65 -12.73 -7.94
N LYS A 55 -8.68 -14.02 -7.60
CA LYS A 55 -8.16 -15.09 -8.48
C LYS A 55 -8.94 -15.17 -9.79
N GLU A 56 -10.26 -15.04 -9.72
CA GLU A 56 -11.15 -15.00 -10.89
C GLU A 56 -10.87 -13.77 -11.76
N LYS A 57 -10.68 -12.62 -11.12
CA LYS A 57 -10.37 -11.35 -11.79
C LYS A 57 -9.01 -11.36 -12.50
N LEU A 58 -7.99 -11.97 -11.89
CA LEU A 58 -6.67 -12.13 -12.52
C LEU A 58 -6.68 -13.13 -13.69
N SER A 59 -7.41 -14.25 -13.54
CA SER A 59 -7.46 -15.30 -14.56
C SER A 59 -8.25 -14.90 -15.80
N THR A 60 -9.28 -14.06 -15.67
CA THR A 60 -10.05 -13.52 -16.80
C THR A 60 -9.25 -12.49 -17.60
N SER A 61 -8.53 -11.58 -16.95
CA SER A 61 -7.68 -10.60 -17.64
C SER A 61 -6.51 -11.24 -18.40
N LEU A 62 -5.92 -12.32 -17.89
CA LEU A 62 -4.84 -13.03 -18.58
C LEU A 62 -5.31 -13.75 -19.86
N ARG A 63 -6.56 -14.24 -19.90
CA ARG A 63 -7.13 -14.94 -21.06
C ARG A 63 -7.51 -14.02 -22.21
N GLN A 64 -7.81 -12.75 -21.93
CA GLN A 64 -8.16 -11.76 -22.96
C GLN A 64 -6.91 -11.27 -23.72
N SER A 65 -5.71 -11.40 -23.15
CA SER A 65 -4.47 -10.91 -23.77
C SER A 65 -3.88 -11.85 -24.84
N THR A 66 -4.37 -13.08 -24.97
CA THR A 66 -3.82 -14.09 -25.91
C THR A 66 -4.48 -14.13 -27.28
N ASN A 67 -5.58 -13.40 -27.48
CA ASN A 67 -6.26 -13.34 -28.77
C ASN A 67 -6.05 -11.93 -29.34
N ASN A 68 -5.22 -11.83 -30.37
CA ASN A 68 -5.02 -10.60 -31.15
C ASN A 68 -6.35 -10.12 -31.73
N GLU A 69 -7.02 -9.17 -31.08
CA GLU A 69 -7.89 -8.22 -31.75
C GLU A 69 -8.15 -6.98 -30.88
N HIS A 70 -8.24 -5.87 -31.59
CA HIS A 70 -8.29 -4.49 -31.15
C HIS A 70 -9.55 -4.21 -30.30
N ILE A 71 -9.40 -3.93 -29.00
CA ILE A 71 -10.42 -3.20 -28.23
C ILE A 71 -9.72 -2.10 -27.43
N ILE A 72 -9.81 -0.90 -27.99
CA ILE A 72 -9.58 0.36 -27.28
C ILE A 72 -10.89 0.70 -26.56
N GLU A 73 -10.73 1.12 -25.30
CA GLU A 73 -11.68 1.87 -24.46
C GLU A 73 -12.74 1.14 -23.62
N SER A 74 -12.68 1.47 -22.33
CA SER A 74 -13.72 1.43 -21.29
C SER A 74 -14.08 0.06 -20.69
N GLY A 75 -13.30 -0.36 -19.70
CA GLY A 75 -13.71 -1.37 -18.75
C GLY A 75 -12.65 -1.50 -17.69
N GLU A 76 -12.89 -0.91 -16.53
CA GLU A 76 -12.01 -0.95 -15.36
C GLU A 76 -11.32 -2.32 -15.26
N SER A 77 -10.00 -2.31 -15.41
CA SER A 77 -9.18 -3.51 -15.26
C SER A 77 -9.68 -4.29 -14.04
N SER A 78 -9.81 -5.60 -14.14
CA SER A 78 -10.31 -6.45 -13.04
C SER A 78 -9.64 -6.16 -11.69
N ILE A 79 -8.39 -5.68 -11.71
CA ILE A 79 -7.60 -5.25 -10.55
C ILE A 79 -7.88 -3.81 -10.08
N ALA A 80 -8.82 -3.07 -10.68
CA ALA A 80 -9.17 -1.70 -10.32
C ALA A 80 -9.61 -1.59 -8.87
N ALA A 81 -10.37 -2.59 -8.42
CA ALA A 81 -10.78 -2.73 -7.03
C ALA A 81 -9.60 -2.90 -6.05
N MET A 82 -8.39 -3.15 -6.53
CA MET A 82 -7.18 -3.29 -5.72
C MET A 82 -6.36 -2.01 -5.65
N TYR A 83 -6.70 -0.99 -6.45
CA TYR A 83 -6.04 0.30 -6.36
C TYR A 83 -6.64 1.13 -5.24
N LEU A 84 -5.76 1.65 -4.40
CA LEU A 84 -6.03 2.64 -3.37
C LEU A 84 -5.41 3.97 -3.82
N PRO A 85 -6.23 4.94 -4.28
CA PRO A 85 -5.73 6.27 -4.60
C PRO A 85 -5.14 6.94 -3.35
N VAL A 86 -3.95 7.51 -3.46
CA VAL A 86 -3.29 8.19 -2.33
C VAL A 86 -4.09 9.40 -1.85
N SER A 87 -4.90 10.01 -2.71
CA SER A 87 -5.84 11.06 -2.32
C SER A 87 -6.79 10.65 -1.19
N LYS A 88 -7.11 9.36 -1.06
CA LYS A 88 -7.92 8.84 0.07
C LYS A 88 -7.17 8.76 1.40
N LEU A 89 -5.85 8.89 1.38
CA LEU A 89 -4.98 8.80 2.55
C LEU A 89 -4.47 10.17 3.02
N LEU A 90 -4.72 11.25 2.26
CA LEU A 90 -4.15 12.58 2.56
C LEU A 90 -4.60 13.16 3.90
N ASN A 91 -5.76 12.73 4.41
CA ASN A 91 -6.32 13.20 5.68
C ASN A 91 -6.24 12.15 6.79
N GLU A 92 -5.55 11.02 6.53
CA GLU A 92 -5.44 9.90 7.46
C GLU A 92 -4.09 9.94 8.18
N ASP A 93 -4.07 9.70 9.48
CA ASP A 93 -2.81 9.47 10.22
C ASP A 93 -2.31 8.05 9.91
N CYS A 94 -1.38 7.97 8.97
CA CYS A 94 -0.92 6.70 8.41
C CYS A 94 0.39 6.22 9.04
N GLN A 95 0.44 4.94 9.39
CA GLN A 95 1.65 4.24 9.81
C GLN A 95 2.03 3.21 8.75
N ILE A 96 3.31 3.21 8.35
CA ILE A 96 3.86 2.23 7.42
C ILE A 96 4.88 1.37 8.16
N VAL A 97 4.68 0.05 8.11
CA VAL A 97 5.65 -0.94 8.60
C VAL A 97 6.32 -1.60 7.41
N MET A 98 7.64 -1.45 7.36
CA MET A 98 8.50 -2.04 6.34
C MET A 98 9.39 -3.11 6.98
N CYS A 99 9.44 -4.27 6.34
CA CYS A 99 10.35 -5.34 6.74
C CYS A 99 11.61 -5.30 5.86
N SER A 100 12.78 -5.49 6.48
CA SER A 100 14.00 -5.82 5.73
C SER A 100 14.16 -7.33 5.66
N GLY A 101 14.65 -7.85 4.53
CA GLY A 101 14.98 -9.27 4.39
C GLY A 101 16.15 -9.75 5.28
N ARG A 102 16.88 -8.83 5.92
CA ARG A 102 17.98 -9.16 6.82
C ARG A 102 17.44 -9.42 8.23
N PRO A 103 17.59 -10.64 8.79
CA PRO A 103 17.26 -10.89 10.18
C PRO A 103 18.22 -10.13 11.10
N LEU A 104 17.69 -9.66 12.23
CA LEU A 104 18.51 -9.04 13.28
C LEU A 104 19.14 -10.12 14.16
N SER A 105 20.43 -9.98 14.43
CA SER A 105 21.14 -10.78 15.44
C SER A 105 20.55 -10.54 16.84
N ALA A 106 20.88 -11.41 17.81
CA ALA A 106 20.44 -11.24 19.20
C ALA A 106 20.89 -9.89 19.79
N ALA A 107 22.15 -9.49 19.53
CA ALA A 107 22.70 -8.22 19.98
C ALA A 107 21.99 -7.02 19.34
N GLU A 108 21.65 -7.10 18.04
CA GLU A 108 20.87 -6.05 17.38
C GLU A 108 19.45 -5.94 17.92
N ARG A 109 18.77 -7.07 18.14
CA ARG A 109 17.43 -7.07 18.75
C ARG A 109 17.43 -6.44 20.13
N GLN A 110 18.44 -6.73 20.95
CA GLN A 110 18.59 -6.13 22.28
C GLN A 110 18.78 -4.60 22.17
N ARG A 111 19.70 -4.13 21.31
CA ARG A 111 19.89 -2.69 21.06
C ARG A 111 18.63 -1.99 20.55
N CYS A 112 17.84 -2.64 19.69
CA CYS A 112 16.57 -2.09 19.21
C CYS A 112 15.55 -1.94 20.36
N ARG A 113 15.47 -2.92 21.27
CA ARG A 113 14.57 -2.85 22.43
C ARG A 113 14.95 -1.71 23.38
N GLU A 114 16.24 -1.53 23.64
CA GLU A 114 16.74 -0.46 24.52
C GLU A 114 16.46 0.94 23.94
N ARG A 115 16.36 1.05 22.60
CA ARG A 115 16.04 2.30 21.90
C ARG A 115 14.55 2.47 21.61
N ALA A 116 13.72 1.47 21.87
CA ALA A 116 12.30 1.51 21.56
C ALA A 116 11.58 2.41 22.56
N ASN A 117 11.44 3.68 22.21
CA ASN A 117 10.60 4.62 22.94
C ASN A 117 9.16 4.49 22.44
N ALA A 118 8.39 3.58 23.03
CA ALA A 118 6.96 3.52 22.81
C ALA A 118 6.27 4.59 23.66
N VAL A 119 6.05 5.77 23.08
CA VAL A 119 5.14 6.75 23.67
C VAL A 119 3.73 6.40 23.22
N THR A 120 2.93 5.87 24.13
CA THR A 120 1.52 5.57 23.85
C THR A 120 0.66 6.80 24.15
N ALA A 121 -0.53 6.90 23.56
CA ALA A 121 -1.49 7.96 23.92
C ALA A 121 -1.82 7.94 25.43
N ALA A 122 -1.81 6.76 26.06
CA ALA A 122 -1.97 6.62 27.51
C ALA A 122 -0.84 7.30 28.30
N SER A 123 0.38 7.35 27.76
CA SER A 123 1.52 8.02 28.39
C SER A 123 1.33 9.55 28.50
N ARG A 124 0.47 10.15 27.68
CA ARG A 124 0.09 11.58 27.77
C ARG A 124 -1.00 11.84 28.82
N ALA A 125 -1.85 10.87 29.12
CA ALA A 125 -2.95 11.03 30.07
C ALA A 125 -2.49 11.11 31.54
N VAL A 126 -1.30 10.59 31.86
CA VAL A 126 -0.76 10.55 33.24
C VAL A 126 -0.14 11.89 33.68
N GLY A 127 0.00 12.88 32.79
CA GLY A 127 0.64 14.16 33.07
C GLY A 127 -0.26 15.27 33.64
N THR A 128 -1.54 15.03 33.88
CA THR A 128 -2.51 16.08 34.26
C THR A 128 -3.12 15.83 35.64
N ILE A 129 -2.27 15.57 36.64
CA ILE A 129 -2.64 15.70 38.06
C ILE A 129 -1.59 16.60 38.72
N GLN A 130 -1.78 17.91 38.62
CA GLN A 130 -1.24 18.92 39.54
C GLN A 130 -2.29 19.99 39.79
#